data_AF-A0A561PVR5-F1
#
_entry.id   AF-A0A561PVR5-F1
#
_cell.length_a   1.000
_cell.length_b   1.000
_cell.length_c   1.000
_cell.angle_alpha   90.00
_cell.angle_beta   90.00
_cell.angle_gamma   90.00
#
_symmetry.space_group_name_H-M   'P 1'
#
loop_
_entity.id
_entity.type
_entity.pdbx_description
1 polymer ?
#
loop_
_entity_poly.entity_id
_entity_poly.type
_entity_poly.pdbx_seq_one_letter_code
_entity_poly.pdbx_strand_id
1 'polypeptide(L)' 'MTEREGASAPAPAYEPKVLAKKFRIPVEDAVKIIDKYGSDRKAIDKAARRIAA' A
#
# COMPACT_ATOMS: atom_id res chain seq x y z
N MET A 1 25.22 -15.61 17.33
CA MET A 1 25.03 -15.92 15.90
C MET A 1 23.65 -16.53 15.76
N THR A 2 22.61 -15.72 15.51
CA THR A 2 21.27 -16.23 15.17
C THR A 2 20.71 -15.32 14.09
N GLU A 3 20.86 -15.81 12.86
CA GLU A 3 19.93 -15.71 11.72
C GLU A 3 19.73 -14.34 11.07
N ARG A 4 20.44 -14.18 9.95
CA ARG A 4 20.11 -13.24 8.87
C ARG A 4 18.92 -13.80 8.10
N GLU A 5 17.80 -13.10 8.05
CA GLU A 5 16.87 -13.21 6.92
C GLU A 5 16.11 -11.91 6.71
N GLY A 6 16.20 -11.39 5.49
CA GLY A 6 15.19 -10.53 4.90
C GLY A 6 15.17 -9.07 5.35
N ALA A 7 15.75 -8.20 4.52
CA ALA A 7 15.33 -6.81 4.43
C ALA A 7 13.79 -6.75 4.28
N SER A 8 13.05 -6.42 5.34
CA SER A 8 11.61 -6.28 5.22
C SER A 8 11.30 -4.80 5.06
N ALA A 9 11.04 -4.39 3.82
CA ALA A 9 10.55 -3.07 3.44
C ALA A 9 9.58 -2.53 4.51
N PRO A 10 9.63 -1.22 4.83
CA PRO A 10 8.87 -0.67 5.94
C PRO A 10 7.42 -1.07 5.78
N ALA A 11 6.87 -1.75 6.80
CA ALA A 11 5.57 -2.41 6.74
C ALA A 11 4.57 -1.50 6.01
N PRO A 12 3.97 -1.98 4.90
CA PRO A 12 3.15 -1.12 4.06
C PRO A 12 2.08 -0.50 4.95
N ALA A 13 1.96 0.83 4.89
CA ALA A 13 1.17 1.52 5.88
C ALA A 13 -0.34 1.21 5.79
N TYR A 14 -0.73 0.50 4.74
CA TYR A 14 -2.01 -0.15 4.49
C TYR A 14 -1.80 -1.55 3.90
N GLU A 15 -2.69 -2.48 4.24
CA GLU A 15 -2.89 -3.67 3.41
C GLU A 15 -3.65 -3.32 2.11
N PRO A 16 -3.30 -3.92 0.96
CA PRO A 16 -3.97 -3.66 -0.32
C PRO A 16 -5.48 -3.87 -0.27
N LYS A 17 -5.93 -4.90 0.45
CA LYS A 17 -7.36 -5.20 0.62
C LYS A 17 -8.10 -4.12 1.42
N VAL A 18 -7.46 -3.57 2.45
CA VAL A 18 -8.03 -2.49 3.29
C VAL A 18 -8.13 -1.20 2.48
N LEU A 19 -7.09 -0.88 1.71
CA LEU A 19 -7.10 0.30 0.84
C LEU A 19 -8.15 0.18 -0.27
N ALA A 20 -8.18 -0.97 -0.95
CA ALA A 20 -9.15 -1.27 -1.99
C ALA A 20 -10.59 -1.11 -1.47
N LYS A 21 -10.89 -1.66 -0.29
CA LYS A 21 -12.22 -1.55 0.32
C LYS A 21 -12.55 -0.12 0.76
N LYS A 22 -11.59 0.62 1.32
CA LYS A 22 -11.78 2.00 1.80
C LYS A 22 -12.10 2.97 0.66
N PHE A 23 -11.40 2.86 -0.46
CA PHE A 23 -11.58 3.76 -1.62
C PHE A 23 -12.46 3.17 -2.73
N ARG A 24 -12.94 1.93 -2.57
CA ARG A 24 -13.67 1.17 -3.61
C ARG A 24 -12.92 1.11 -4.95
N ILE A 25 -11.62 0.88 -4.88
CA ILE A 25 -10.75 0.69 -6.05
C ILE A 25 -10.41 -0.80 -6.20
N PRO A 26 -10.04 -1.27 -7.40
CA PRO A 26 -9.57 -2.64 -7.57
C PRO A 26 -8.31 -2.91 -6.75
N VAL A 27 -8.16 -4.16 -6.29
CA VAL A 27 -7.03 -4.58 -5.45
C VAL A 27 -5.70 -4.41 -6.19
N GLU A 28 -5.67 -4.59 -7.51
CA GLU A 28 -4.48 -4.38 -8.33
C GLU A 28 -3.96 -2.94 -8.25
N ASP A 29 -4.85 -1.95 -8.30
CA ASP A 29 -4.45 -0.55 -8.17
C ASP A 29 -4.04 -0.23 -6.74
N ALA A 30 -4.68 -0.84 -5.75
CA ALA A 30 -4.24 -0.74 -4.36
C ALA A 30 -2.82 -1.31 -4.16
N VAL A 31 -2.49 -2.44 -4.79
CA VAL A 31 -1.13 -3.02 -4.77
C VAL A 31 -0.14 -2.07 -5.44
N LYS A 32 -0.44 -1.54 -6.63
CA LYS A 32 0.44 -0.56 -7.31
C LYS A 32 0.68 0.70 -6.48
N ILE A 33 -0.35 1.19 -5.79
CA ILE A 33 -0.24 2.35 -4.91
C ILE A 33 0.66 2.02 -3.71
N ILE A 34 0.46 0.87 -3.07
CA ILE A 34 1.27 0.47 -1.92
C ILE A 34 2.72 0.20 -2.32
N ASP A 35 2.96 -0.41 -3.47
CA ASP A 35 4.29 -0.65 -4.00
C ASP A 35 5.01 0.67 -4.33
N LYS A 36 4.28 1.64 -4.90
CA LYS A 36 4.82 2.95 -5.30
C LYS A 36 5.10 3.89 -4.13
N TYR A 37 4.29 3.84 -3.07
CA TYR A 37 4.36 4.79 -1.96
C TYR A 37 4.83 4.15 -0.63
N GLY A 38 4.82 2.82 -0.53
CA GLY A 38 5.29 2.03 0.61
C GLY A 38 4.62 2.41 1.94
N SER A 39 5.24 3.37 2.63
CA SER A 39 4.85 3.83 3.96
C SER A 39 4.11 5.18 3.97
N ASP A 40 4.05 5.88 2.83
CA ASP A 40 3.44 7.21 2.75
C ASP A 40 1.91 7.16 2.68
N ARG A 41 1.27 7.02 3.86
CA ARG A 41 -0.21 6.97 3.97
C ARG A 41 -0.92 8.09 3.22
N LYS A 42 -0.41 9.33 3.26
CA LYS A 42 -1.05 10.47 2.58
C LYS A 42 -0.99 10.33 1.05
N ALA A 43 0.14 9.87 0.52
CA ALA A 43 0.31 9.70 -0.91
C ALA A 43 -0.54 8.52 -1.41
N ILE A 44 -0.61 7.45 -0.62
CA ILE A 44 -1.50 6.31 -0.81
C ILE A 44 -2.97 6.77 -0.86
N ASP A 45 -3.44 7.50 0.15
CA ASP A 45 -4.81 8.03 0.23
C ASP A 45 -5.14 8.98 -0.96
N LYS A 46 -4.17 9.80 -1.39
CA LYS A 46 -4.33 10.73 -2.52
C LYS A 46 -4.41 10.00 -3.86
N ALA A 47 -3.57 8.99 -4.07
CA ALA A 47 -3.60 8.18 -5.28
C ALA A 47 -4.87 7.34 -5.34
N ALA A 48 -5.27 6.72 -4.23
CA ALA A 48 -6.50 5.94 -4.16
C ALA A 48 -7.75 6.79 -4.43
N ARG A 49 -7.83 8.02 -3.89
CA ARG A 49 -8.92 8.96 -4.23
C ARG A 49 -8.93 9.38 -5.70
N ARG A 50 -7.77 9.48 -6.35
CA ARG A 50 -7.69 9.80 -7.79
C ARG A 50 -8.20 8.68 -8.69
N ILE A 51 -8.07 7.43 -8.26
CA ILE A 51 -8.57 6.25 -8.99
C ILE A 51 -10.06 6.03 -8.70
N ALA A 52 -10.52 6.39 -7.51
CA ALA A 52 -11.91 6.26 -7.09
C ALA A 52 -12.85 7.36 -7.63
N ALA A 53 -12.31 8.49 -8.09
CA ALA A 53 -13.05 9.62 -8.65
C ALA A 53 -13.30 9.42 -10.15
#